data_AF-A0A365TAN9-F1
#
_entry.id   AF-A0A365TAN9-F1
#
_cell.length_a   1.000
_cell.length_b   1.000
_cell.length_c   1.000
_cell.angle_alpha   90.00
_cell.angle_beta   90.00
_cell.angle_gamma   90.00
#
_symmetry.space_group_name_H-M   'P 1'
#
loop_
_entity.id
_entity.type
_entity.pdbx_description
1 polymer ?
#
loop_
_entity_poly.entity_id
_entity_poly.type
_entity_poly.pdbx_seq_one_letter_code
_entity_poly.pdbx_strand_id
1 'polypeptide(L)'
;MASFTETLDELLPGHDLTITLDDGTTMEGRASPVRYVPDDRFRIEIDPADESIRRCEVSSEYVDGSWEPPQVRHYALGDDDWTVVGEAENLQISR
;
A
#
# COMPACT_ATOMS: atom_id res chain seq x y z
N MET A 1 -18.21 -3.28 3.36
CA MET A 1 -16.78 -2.95 3.42
C MET A 1 -16.56 -1.90 2.36
N ALA A 2 -15.90 -0.79 2.69
CA ALA A 2 -15.50 0.18 1.67
C ALA A 2 -14.53 -0.52 0.71
N SER A 3 -14.61 -0.20 -0.57
CA SER A 3 -13.62 -0.63 -1.55
C SER A 3 -12.24 -0.04 -1.20
N PHE A 4 -11.18 -0.73 -1.63
CA PHE A 4 -9.79 -0.28 -1.41
C PHE A 4 -9.60 1.18 -1.82
N THR A 5 -10.21 1.59 -2.94
CA THR A 5 -10.13 2.92 -3.51
C THR A 5 -10.93 3.98 -2.76
N GLU A 6 -12.12 3.66 -2.24
CA GLU A 6 -12.87 4.59 -1.37
C GLU A 6 -12.07 4.94 -0.10
N THR A 7 -11.24 4.01 0.38
CA THR A 7 -10.36 4.24 1.53
C THR A 7 -9.20 5.19 1.19
N LEU A 8 -8.78 5.28 -0.08
CA LEU A 8 -7.71 6.18 -0.53
C LEU A 8 -8.11 7.65 -0.47
N ASP A 9 -9.38 7.97 -0.74
CA ASP A 9 -9.90 9.33 -0.65
C ASP A 9 -9.81 9.90 0.78
N GLU A 10 -9.88 9.03 1.79
CA GLU A 10 -9.77 9.39 3.20
C GLU A 10 -8.33 9.27 3.75
N LEU A 11 -7.42 8.69 2.98
CA LEU A 11 -6.07 8.38 3.43
C LEU A 11 -5.17 9.63 3.43
N LEU A 12 -4.63 9.95 4.60
CA LEU A 12 -3.69 11.04 4.80
C LEU A 12 -2.33 10.51 5.27
N PRO A 13 -1.21 11.20 4.94
CA PRO A 13 0.08 10.92 5.55
C PRO A 13 -0.02 10.98 7.08
N GLY A 14 0.59 9.99 7.74
CA GLY A 14 0.58 9.85 9.20
C GLY A 14 -0.48 8.89 9.74
N HIS A 15 -1.47 8.47 8.94
CA HIS A 15 -2.40 7.42 9.33
C HIS A 15 -1.67 6.08 9.51
N ASP A 16 -2.05 5.35 10.56
CA ASP A 16 -1.59 3.98 10.75
C ASP A 16 -2.45 3.05 9.87
N LEU A 17 -1.79 2.15 9.18
CA LEU A 17 -2.36 1.27 8.16
C LEU A 17 -2.15 -0.18 8.51
N THR A 18 -3.16 -0.99 8.22
CA THR A 18 -3.04 -2.45 8.10
C THR A 18 -3.41 -2.84 6.68
N ILE A 19 -2.52 -3.59 6.02
CA ILE A 19 -2.72 -4.12 4.68
C ILE A 19 -2.80 -5.63 4.77
N THR A 20 -3.76 -6.21 4.07
CA THR A 20 -3.87 -7.66 3.91
C THR A 20 -3.59 -8.03 2.46
N LEU A 21 -2.66 -8.94 2.26
CA LEU A 21 -2.32 -9.50 0.97
C LEU A 21 -3.28 -10.64 0.60
N ASP A 22 -3.27 -11.03 -0.67
CA ASP A 22 -4.05 -12.14 -1.24
C ASP A 22 -3.76 -13.52 -0.63
N ASP A 23 -2.54 -13.71 -0.09
CA ASP A 23 -2.18 -14.92 0.66
C ASP A 23 -2.62 -14.89 2.14
N GLY A 24 -3.29 -13.81 2.57
CA GLY A 24 -3.75 -13.57 3.93
C GLY A 24 -2.69 -12.98 4.87
N THR A 25 -1.47 -12.74 4.38
CA THR A 25 -0.41 -12.06 5.14
C THR A 25 -0.81 -10.62 5.44
N THR A 26 -0.53 -10.16 6.66
CA THR A 26 -0.81 -8.79 7.08
C THR A 26 0.47 -7.98 7.29
N MET A 27 0.46 -6.74 6.81
CA MET A 27 1.54 -5.78 7.02
C MET A 27 0.99 -4.54 7.70
N GLU A 28 1.76 -4.00 8.65
CA GLU A 28 1.40 -2.79 9.39
C GLU A 28 2.46 -1.71 9.22
N GLY A 29 2.01 -0.46 9.20
CA GLY A 29 2.92 0.68 9.13
C GLY A 29 2.18 2.00 8.99
N ARG A 30 2.94 3.09 8.88
CA ARG A 30 2.39 4.44 8.79
C ARG A 30 2.48 4.97 7.37
N ALA A 31 1.40 5.57 6.88
CA ALA A 31 1.35 6.15 5.55
C ALA A 31 2.31 7.35 5.44
N SER A 32 3.26 7.31 4.50
CA SER A 32 4.28 8.36 4.34
C SER A 32 5.12 8.16 3.08
N PRO A 33 4.98 8.99 2.02
CA PRO A 33 3.86 9.83 1.57
C PRO A 33 2.74 9.08 0.81
N VAL A 34 1.61 9.76 0.62
CA VAL A 34 0.46 9.26 -0.18
C VAL A 34 0.31 10.13 -1.43
N ARG A 35 0.30 9.51 -2.60
CA ARG A 35 0.01 10.14 -3.89
C ARG A 35 -1.19 9.43 -4.49
N TYR A 36 -2.27 10.17 -4.69
CA TYR A 36 -3.47 9.64 -5.33
C TYR A 36 -3.91 10.61 -6.42
N VAL A 37 -4.11 10.07 -7.61
CA VAL A 37 -4.71 10.75 -8.76
C VAL A 37 -5.93 9.92 -9.15
N PRO A 38 -7.15 10.43 -8.93
CA PRO A 38 -8.38 9.73 -9.31
C PRO A 38 -8.36 9.34 -10.79
N ASP A 39 -8.86 8.14 -11.10
CA ASP A 39 -8.93 7.56 -12.45
C ASP A 39 -7.59 7.52 -13.23
N ASP A 40 -6.45 7.52 -12.51
CA ASP A 40 -5.10 7.43 -13.11
C ASP A 40 -4.21 6.46 -12.33
N ARG A 41 -3.85 6.79 -11.08
CA ARG A 41 -2.93 5.98 -10.28
C ARG A 41 -2.91 6.36 -8.81
N PHE A 42 -2.44 5.44 -7.98
CA PHE A 42 -2.01 5.77 -6.63
C PHE A 42 -0.69 5.12 -6.25
N ARG A 43 -0.03 5.73 -5.28
CA ARG A 43 1.16 5.24 -4.61
C ARG A 43 1.15 5.67 -3.15
N ILE A 44 1.21 4.71 -2.26
CA ILE A 44 1.35 4.89 -0.83
C ILE A 44 2.71 4.33 -0.46
N GLU A 45 3.60 5.17 0.04
CA GLU A 45 4.76 4.70 0.78
C GLU A 45 4.36 4.49 2.24
N ILE A 46 4.97 3.49 2.86
CA ILE A 46 4.64 3.03 4.19
C ILE A 46 5.94 2.90 4.96
N ASP A 47 5.97 3.56 6.11
CA ASP A 47 6.98 3.36 7.15
C ASP A 47 6.58 2.08 7.91
N PRO A 48 7.21 0.92 7.61
CA PRO A 48 6.79 -0.36 8.16
C PRO A 48 7.12 -0.43 9.66
N ALA A 49 6.30 -1.16 10.42
CA ALA A 49 6.59 -1.44 11.83
C ALA A 49 7.74 -2.46 12.00
N ASP A 50 8.00 -3.28 10.97
CA ASP A 50 9.08 -4.27 10.96
C ASP A 50 10.43 -3.61 10.68
N GLU A 51 11.35 -3.67 11.64
CA GLU A 51 12.69 -3.07 11.55
C GLU A 51 13.59 -3.70 10.46
N SER A 52 13.26 -4.90 9.97
CA SER A 52 13.97 -5.54 8.87
C SER A 52 13.63 -4.92 7.51
N ILE A 53 12.47 -4.24 7.42
CA ILE A 53 12.01 -3.59 6.21
C ILE A 53 12.35 -2.11 6.28
N ARG A 54 13.08 -1.62 5.28
CA ARG A 54 13.47 -0.21 5.24
C ARG A 54 12.38 0.67 4.65
N ARG A 55 11.68 0.18 3.63
CA ARG A 55 10.54 0.85 3.00
C ARG A 55 9.54 -0.16 2.48
N CYS A 56 8.27 0.17 2.57
CA CYS A 56 7.18 -0.55 1.92
C CYS A 56 6.42 0.41 1.00
N GLU A 57 5.90 -0.09 -0.11
CA GLU A 57 5.10 0.68 -1.05
C GLU A 57 3.91 -0.14 -1.53
N VAL A 58 2.74 0.49 -1.60
CA VAL A 58 1.56 -0.03 -2.26
C VAL A 58 1.18 0.89 -3.40
N SER A 59 0.95 0.35 -4.59
CA SER A 59 0.58 1.14 -5.77
C SER A 59 -0.37 0.40 -6.68
N SER A 60 -1.20 1.15 -7.40
CA SER A 60 -1.96 0.64 -8.53
C SER A 60 -2.14 1.72 -9.60
N GLU A 61 -2.52 1.27 -10.79
CA GLU A 61 -2.86 2.08 -11.94
C GLU A 61 -4.31 1.83 -12.35
N TYR A 62 -4.93 2.84 -12.94
CA TYR A 62 -6.26 2.76 -13.52
C TYR A 62 -6.14 2.57 -15.03
N VAL A 63 -6.51 1.39 -15.51
CA VAL A 63 -6.34 0.97 -16.90
C VAL A 63 -7.68 0.46 -17.44
N ASP A 64 -8.02 0.86 -18.66
CA ASP A 64 -9.24 0.40 -19.36
C ASP A 64 -10.56 0.54 -18.57
N GLY A 65 -10.65 1.55 -17.69
CA GLY A 65 -11.87 1.83 -16.91
C GLY A 65 -11.98 1.05 -15.60
N SER A 66 -10.89 0.42 -15.15
CA SER A 66 -10.81 -0.26 -13.85
C SER A 66 -9.45 -0.07 -13.18
N TRP A 67 -9.45 -0.17 -11.86
CA TRP A 67 -8.21 -0.28 -11.10
C TRP A 67 -7.64 -1.68 -11.24
N GLU A 68 -6.35 -1.78 -11.55
CA GLU A 68 -5.62 -3.03 -11.41
C GLU A 68 -5.51 -3.43 -9.93
N PRO A 69 -5.29 -4.71 -9.62
CA PRO A 69 -4.99 -5.14 -8.25
C PRO A 69 -3.80 -4.37 -7.69
N PRO A 70 -3.92 -3.73 -6.50
CA PRO A 70 -2.82 -3.01 -5.90
C PRO A 70 -1.66 -3.94 -5.59
N GLN A 71 -0.45 -3.58 -5.99
CA GLN A 71 0.75 -4.36 -5.70
C GLN A 71 1.47 -3.80 -4.48
N VAL A 72 1.93 -4.71 -3.62
CA VAL A 72 2.79 -4.40 -2.48
C VAL A 72 4.21 -4.82 -2.81
N ARG A 73 5.15 -3.91 -2.58
CA ARG A 73 6.59 -4.17 -2.68
C ARG A 73 7.32 -3.62 -1.48
N HIS A 74 8.39 -4.27 -1.09
CA HIS A 74 9.25 -3.80 0.00
C HIS A 74 10.71 -3.70 -0.44
N TYR A 75 11.46 -2.92 0.32
CA TYR A 75 12.90 -2.80 0.23
C TYR A 75 13.46 -3.10 1.62
N ALA A 76 14.05 -4.28 1.81
CA ALA A 76 14.59 -4.70 3.11
C ALA A 76 15.99 -4.14 3.36
N LEU A 77 16.43 -4.21 4.61
CA LEU A 77 17.81 -3.87 4.96
C LEU A 77 18.79 -4.86 4.31
N GLY A 78 19.58 -4.37 3.37
CA GLY A 78 20.58 -5.17 2.65
C GLY A 78 20.14 -5.60 1.26
N ASP A 79 18.92 -5.29 0.84
CA ASP A 79 18.49 -5.49 -0.53
C ASP A 79 19.17 -4.50 -1.49
N ASP A 80 19.45 -4.96 -2.71
CA ASP A 80 19.96 -4.11 -3.79
C ASP A 80 18.83 -3.43 -4.57
N ASP A 81 17.60 -3.96 -4.51
CA ASP A 81 16.41 -3.43 -5.20
C ASP A 81 15.09 -3.85 -4.49
N TRP A 82 13.97 -3.31 -4.95
CA TRP A 82 12.63 -3.65 -4.48
C TRP A 82 12.24 -5.09 -4.79
N THR A 83 11.56 -5.72 -3.85
CA THR A 83 10.95 -7.05 -4.00
C THR A 83 9.43 -6.92 -3.96
N VAL A 84 8.74 -7.50 -4.95
CA VAL A 84 7.27 -7.60 -4.94
C VAL A 84 6.87 -8.69 -3.94
N VAL A 85 5.97 -8.33 -3.02
CA VAL A 85 5.51 -9.19 -1.92
C VAL A 85 4.24 -9.93 -2.30
N GLY A 86 3.32 -9.23 -2.99
CA GLY A 86 2.02 -9.76 -3.36
C GLY A 86 1.04 -8.65 -3.74
N GLU A 87 -0.21 -9.03 -3.94
CA GLU A 87 -1.31 -8.10 -4.23
C GLU A 87 -2.04 -7.76 -2.93
N ALA A 88 -2.38 -6.50 -2.71
CA ALA A 88 -3.17 -6.07 -1.56
C ALA A 88 -4.66 -6.24 -1.86
N GLU A 89 -5.33 -7.08 -1.07
CA GLU A 89 -6.78 -7.26 -1.13
C GLU A 89 -7.52 -6.21 -0.29
N ASN A 90 -6.90 -5.76 0.80
CA ASN A 90 -7.57 -4.88 1.76
C ASN A 90 -6.59 -3.85 2.36
N LEU A 91 -7.12 -2.66 2.61
CA LEU A 91 -6.46 -1.56 3.31
C LEU A 91 -7.38 -1.05 4.40
N GLN A 92 -6.87 -1.01 5.64
CA GLN A 92 -7.59 -0.48 6.79
C GLN A 92 -6.82 0.69 7.38
N ILE A 93 -7.55 1.80 7.61
CA ILE A 93 -7.04 2.97 8.30
C ILE A 93 -7.41 2.86 9.78
N SER A 94 -6.40 2.91 10.65
CA SER A 94 -6.57 3.05 12.09
C SER A 94 -6.41 4.52 12.52
N ARG A 95 -7.15 4.93 13.55
CA ARG A 95 -7.14 6.30 14.09
C ARG A 95 -6.05 6.51 15.13
#